data_AF-A0A1Q5U3B0-F1
#
_entry.id   AF-A0A1Q5U3B0-F1
#
_cell.length_a   1.000
_cell.length_b   1.000
_cell.length_c   1.000
_cell.angle_alpha   90.00
_cell.angle_beta   90.00
_cell.angle_gamma   90.00
#
_symmetry.space_group_name_H-M   'P 1'
#
loop_
_entity.id
_entity.type
_entity.pdbx_description
1 polymer ?
#
loop_
_entity_poly.entity_id
_entity_poly.type
_entity_poly.pdbx_seq_one_letter_code
_entity_poly.pdbx_strand_id
1 'polypeptide(L)' 'MPFLKSVTQLLCLAMAASGVAVKRDTKPTVNLGYASYRGTRLPAGVDEFLGMRYAKAPVGDLSLAHCVSAQASK' A
#
# COMPACT_ATOMS: atom_id res chain seq x y z
N MET A 1 13.51 -31.55 -41.43
CA MET A 1 13.28 -30.19 -40.88
C MET A 1 13.46 -30.16 -39.34
N PRO A 2 14.67 -30.40 -38.78
CA PRO A 2 14.89 -30.35 -37.33
C PRO A 2 15.26 -28.96 -36.79
N PHE A 3 15.75 -28.05 -37.64
CA PHE A 3 16.27 -26.73 -37.24
C PHE A 3 15.21 -25.79 -36.63
N LEU A 4 13.95 -25.88 -37.07
CA LEU A 4 12.89 -25.00 -36.61
C LEU A 4 12.48 -25.26 -35.15
N LYS A 5 12.62 -26.50 -34.68
CA LYS A 5 12.30 -26.89 -33.29
C LYS A 5 13.34 -26.38 -32.29
N SER A 6 14.59 -26.30 -32.72
CA SER A 6 15.71 -25.84 -31.88
C SER A 6 15.61 -24.33 -31.61
N VAL A 7 15.18 -23.54 -32.60
CA VAL A 7 15.01 -22.08 -32.45
C VAL A 7 13.85 -21.75 -31.51
N THR A 8 12.73 -22.47 -31.61
CA THR A 8 11.59 -22.30 -30.69
C THR A 8 11.95 -22.70 -29.26
N GLN A 9 12.73 -23.76 -29.09
CA GLN A 9 13.18 -24.21 -27.77
C GLN A 9 14.18 -23.21 -27.15
N LEU A 10 15.10 -22.64 -27.93
CA LEU A 10 16.00 -21.58 -27.47
C LEU A 10 15.23 -20.31 -27.07
N LEU A 11 14.21 -19.93 -27.83
CA LEU A 11 13.37 -18.75 -27.57
C LEU A 11 12.54 -18.92 -26.27
N CYS A 12 11.96 -20.10 -26.04
CA CYS A 12 11.26 -20.40 -24.78
C CYS A 12 12.19 -20.40 -23.57
N LEU A 13 13.40 -20.94 -23.71
CA LEU A 13 14.39 -20.97 -22.63
C LEU A 13 14.89 -19.57 -22.26
N ALA A 14 15.01 -18.67 -23.25
CA ALA A 14 15.38 -17.28 -23.03
C ALA A 14 14.29 -16.48 -22.27
N MET A 15 13.00 -16.78 -22.47
CA MET A 15 11.92 -16.11 -21.75
C MET A 15 11.82 -16.54 -20.28
N ALA A 16 12.18 -17.78 -19.93
CA ALA A 16 12.13 -18.28 -18.56
C ALA A 16 13.19 -17.69 -17.62
N ALA A 17 14.26 -17.09 -18.16
CA ALA A 17 15.34 -16.46 -17.38
C ALA A 17 15.03 -15.01 -16.98
N SER A 18 13.91 -14.44 -17.44
CA SER A 18 13.48 -13.08 -17.08
C SER A 18 12.86 -13.10 -15.69
N GLY A 19 13.68 -13.04 -14.64
CA GLY A 19 13.22 -12.72 -13.30
C GLY A 19 12.69 -11.28 -13.28
N VAL A 20 11.42 -11.09 -13.64
CA VAL A 20 10.73 -9.81 -13.44
C VAL A 20 10.63 -9.60 -11.93
N ALA A 21 11.51 -8.76 -11.39
CA ALA A 21 11.39 -8.26 -10.03
C ALA A 21 10.12 -7.41 -9.96
N VAL A 22 9.00 -8.04 -9.63
CA VAL A 22 7.76 -7.33 -9.31
C VAL A 22 8.08 -6.40 -8.14
N LYS A 23 8.08 -5.09 -8.40
CA LYS A 23 8.18 -4.07 -7.35
C LYS A 23 7.01 -4.33 -6.41
N ARG A 24 7.28 -4.98 -5.27
CA ARG A 24 6.24 -5.28 -4.29
C ARG A 24 5.68 -3.94 -3.85
N ASP A 25 4.42 -3.70 -4.17
CA ASP A 25 3.67 -2.55 -3.67
C ASP A 25 3.42 -2.79 -2.17
N THR A 26 4.44 -2.49 -1.37
CA THR A 26 4.35 -2.58 0.08
C THR A 26 3.45 -1.45 0.54
N LYS A 27 2.23 -1.79 0.94
CA LYS A 27 1.30 -0.83 1.52
C LYS A 27 1.96 -0.13 2.72
N PRO A 28 2.21 1.19 2.64
CA PRO A 28 2.93 1.91 3.68
C PRO A 28 2.14 1.88 4.98
N THR A 29 2.81 1.77 6.13
CA THR A 29 2.17 1.78 7.45
C THR A 29 2.88 2.79 8.34
N VAL A 30 2.11 3.63 9.03
CA VAL A 30 2.61 4.66 9.95
C VAL A 30 1.98 4.48 11.33
N ASN A 31 2.78 4.65 12.39
CA ASN A 31 2.32 4.60 13.78
C ASN A 31 2.40 6.01 14.37
N LEU A 32 1.29 6.53 14.88
CA LEU A 32 1.16 7.87 15.45
C LEU A 32 1.10 7.87 16.99
N GLY A 33 1.43 6.75 17.63
CA GLY A 33 1.36 6.54 19.08
C GLY A 33 -0.06 6.26 19.60
N TYR A 34 -1.09 6.84 18.97
CA TYR A 34 -2.49 6.57 19.33
C TYR A 34 -3.21 5.60 18.39
N ALA A 35 -2.68 5.43 17.17
CA ALA A 35 -3.21 4.53 16.16
C ALA A 35 -2.11 4.17 15.14
N SER A 36 -2.29 3.05 14.46
CA SER A 36 -1.51 2.69 13.28
C SER A 36 -2.40 2.75 12.03
N TYR A 37 -1.93 3.43 11.00
CA TYR A 37 -2.64 3.61 9.74
C TYR A 37 -1.87 2.93 8.62
N ARG A 38 -2.58 2.17 7.78
CA ARG A 38 -2.05 1.60 6.54
C ARG A 38 -2.58 2.41 5.36
N GLY A 39 -1.67 2.93 4.54
CA GLY A 39 -1.96 3.72 3.36
C GLY A 39 -1.78 2.93 2.06
N THR A 40 -1.76 3.68 0.96
CA THR A 40 -1.53 3.18 -0.40
C THR A 40 -0.41 3.99 -1.04
N ARG A 41 0.56 3.32 -1.69
CA ARG A 41 1.58 3.98 -2.50
C ARG A 41 0.99 4.28 -3.87
N LEU A 42 0.97 5.54 -4.27
CA LEU A 42 0.58 5.98 -5.60
C LEU A 42 1.73 5.82 -6.60
N PRO A 43 1.46 5.60 -7.90
CA PRO A 43 2.49 5.47 -8.94
C PRO A 43 3.44 6.67 -9.04
N ALA A 44 2.96 7.86 -8.67
CA ALA A 44 3.76 9.09 -8.60
C ALA A 44 4.81 9.08 -7.46
N GLY A 45 4.90 7.99 -6.69
CA GLY A 45 5.83 7.91 -5.57
C GLY A 45 5.38 8.74 -4.37
N VAL A 46 4.08 8.84 -4.11
CA VAL A 46 3.48 9.47 -2.91
C VAL A 46 2.73 8.40 -2.11
N ASP A 47 2.75 8.49 -0.77
CA ASP A 47 1.95 7.62 0.09
C ASP A 47 0.71 8.37 0.56
N GLU A 48 -0.47 7.77 0.34
CA GLU A 48 -1.75 8.35 0.71
C GLU A 48 -2.36 7.62 1.91
N PHE A 49 -2.81 8.39 2.90
CA PHE A 49 -3.47 7.90 4.11
C PHE A 49 -4.80 8.63 4.33
N LEU A 50 -5.90 8.01 3.90
CA LEU A 50 -7.24 8.61 3.96
C LEU A 50 -8.02 8.14 5.19
N GLY A 51 -8.95 8.98 5.66
CA GLY A 51 -9.87 8.65 6.74
C GLY A 51 -9.23 8.60 8.14
N MET A 52 -8.09 9.26 8.34
CA MET A 52 -7.45 9.36 9.66
C MET A 52 -8.33 10.16 10.63
N ARG A 53 -8.40 9.72 11.88
CA ARG A 53 -9.18 10.41 12.92
C ARG A 53 -8.30 11.50 13.53
N TYR A 54 -8.72 12.75 13.40
CA TYR A 54 -8.04 13.88 14.03
C TYR A 54 -8.68 14.28 15.38
N ALA A 55 -9.95 13.91 15.57
CA ALA A 55 -10.74 14.24 16.75
C ALA A 55 -11.66 13.08 17.14
N LYS A 56 -12.20 13.15 18.35
CA LYS A 56 -13.26 12.27 18.81
C LYS A 56 -14.52 12.48 17.96
N ALA A 57 -15.28 11.40 17.73
CA ALA A 57 -16.55 11.51 17.03
C ALA A 57 -17.50 12.44 17.83
N PRO A 58 -18.18 13.40 17.17
CA PRO A 58 -19.11 14.32 17.83
C PRO A 58 -20.44 13.61 18.09
N VAL A 59 -20.41 12.62 18.98
CA VAL A 59 -21.58 11.83 19.40
C VAL A 59 -21.83 12.03 20.89
N GLY A 60 -23.09 12.08 21.31
CA GLY A 60 -23.48 12.41 22.69
C GLY A 60 -23.35 13.91 23.01
N ASP A 61 -22.97 14.25 24.23
CA ASP A 61 -22.90 15.64 24.74
C ASP A 61 -21.71 16.46 24.20
N LEU A 62 -20.86 15.86 23.35
CA LEU A 62 -19.78 16.55 22.66
C LEU A 62 -20.36 17.35 21.49
N SER A 63 -20.76 18.59 21.77
CA SER A 63 -21.16 19.53 20.73
C SER A 63 -19.98 19.81 19.77
N LEU A 64 -20.29 19.99 18.48
CA LEU A 64 -19.32 20.24 17.39
C LEU A 64 -18.37 21.43 17.63
N ALA A 65 -18.67 22.30 18.60
CA ALA A 65 -17.84 23.44 18.96
C ALA A 65 -16.59 23.08 19.76
N HIS A 66 -16.54 21.90 20.41
CA HIS A 66 -15.39 21.48 21.22
C HIS A 66 -14.64 20.32 20.56
N CYS A 67 -13.58 20.64 19.83
CA CYS A 67 -12.70 19.65 19.21
C CYS A 67 -11.82 18.99 20.27
N VAL A 68 -12.18 17.78 20.69
CA VAL A 68 -11.33 16.95 21.54
C VAL A 68 -10.44 16.09 20.64
N SER A 69 -9.11 16.16 20.85
CA SER A 69 -8.14 15.39 20.08
C SER A 69 -8.39 13.88 20.16
N ALA A 70 -8.02 13.15 19.10
CA ALA A 70 -8.11 11.69 19.07
C ALA A 70 -7.14 11.08 20.10
N GLN A 71 -7.66 10.63 21.25
CA GLN A 71 -6.85 10.00 22.29
C GLN A 71 -6.67 8.50 22.01
N ALA A 72 -5.46 8.01 22.28
CA ALA A 72 -5.12 6.59 22.24
C ALA A 72 -5.97 5.83 23.28
N SER A 73 -6.67 4.79 22.86
CA SER A 73 -7.18 3.78 23.80
C SER A 73 -5.99 2.99 24.30
N LYS A 74 -5.53 3.28 25.52
CA LYS A 74 -4.53 2.48 26.22
C LYS A 74 -5.14 1.15 26.66
#